data_AF-A0A3Q9IWX2-F1
#
_entry.id   AF-A0A3Q9IWX2-F1
#
_cell.length_a   1.000
_cell.length_b   1.000
_cell.length_c   1.000
_cell.angle_alpha   90.00
_cell.angle_beta   90.00
_cell.angle_gamma   90.00
#
_symmetry.space_group_name_H-M   'P 1'
#
loop_
_entity.id
_entity.type
_entity.pdbx_description
1 polymer ?
#
loop_
_entity_poly.entity_id
_entity_poly.type
_entity_poly.pdbx_seq_one_letter_code
_entity_poly.pdbx_strand_id
1 'polypeptide(L)'
;MTEETGSDAAATADAIVPLSIDVRRGSPSPEELAALVAVVSEAYATEAAAATASDTASGDAWRASQRGLRAPLRRDVGWARSGW
;
A
#
# COMPACT_ATOMS: atom_id res chain seq x y z
N MET A 1 -35.52 28.09 1.64
CA MET A 1 -34.08 28.38 1.47
C MET A 1 -33.35 27.57 2.52
N THR A 2 -33.23 26.28 2.26
CA THR A 2 -32.51 25.32 3.08
C THR A 2 -31.81 24.45 2.06
N GLU A 3 -30.60 24.90 1.71
CA GLU A 3 -29.70 24.21 0.81
C GLU A 3 -29.34 22.85 1.43
N GLU A 4 -29.70 21.81 0.70
CA GLU A 4 -29.25 20.44 0.87
C GLU A 4 -27.72 20.43 0.78
N THR A 5 -27.03 20.27 1.92
CA THR A 5 -25.59 19.96 1.89
C THR A 5 -25.45 18.52 1.43
N GLY A 6 -25.48 18.33 0.11
CA GLY A 6 -24.97 17.13 -0.53
C GLY A 6 -23.53 16.94 -0.08
N SER A 7 -23.29 15.88 0.69
CA SER A 7 -21.96 15.47 1.09
C SER A 7 -21.14 15.26 -0.18
N ASP A 8 -20.14 16.12 -0.36
CA ASP A 8 -19.04 16.01 -1.31
C ASP A 8 -18.12 14.83 -0.91
N ALA A 9 -18.72 13.64 -0.83
CA ALA A 9 -18.07 12.36 -0.58
C ALA A 9 -18.11 11.50 -1.86
N ALA A 10 -18.05 12.15 -3.02
CA ALA A 10 -17.88 11.51 -4.30
C ALA A 10 -16.52 11.92 -4.85
N ALA A 11 -15.66 10.91 -5.00
CA ALA A 11 -14.32 10.98 -5.57
C ALA A 11 -13.26 11.70 -4.71
N THR A 12 -12.78 10.99 -3.67
CA THR A 12 -11.32 10.79 -3.67
C THR A 12 -11.05 9.97 -4.92
N ALA A 13 -10.92 10.65 -6.06
CA ALA A 13 -10.40 10.04 -7.26
C ALA A 13 -9.14 9.30 -6.81
N ASP A 14 -9.11 8.00 -7.08
CA ASP A 14 -7.89 7.22 -7.04
C ASP A 14 -6.83 8.07 -7.72
N ALA A 15 -5.98 8.71 -6.92
CA ALA A 15 -5.03 9.66 -7.43
C ALA A 15 -4.01 8.79 -8.12
N ILE A 16 -4.22 8.57 -9.43
CA ILE A 16 -3.32 7.79 -10.28
C ILE A 16 -1.96 8.42 -10.07
N VAL A 17 -1.13 7.79 -9.25
CA VAL A 17 0.25 8.21 -9.07
C VAL A 17 0.90 7.84 -10.40
N PRO A 18 1.27 8.81 -11.24
CA PRO A 18 1.82 8.50 -12.54
C PRO A 18 3.11 7.70 -12.36
N LEU A 19 3.25 6.61 -13.12
CA LEU A 19 4.47 5.81 -13.15
C LEU A 19 5.63 6.74 -13.55
N SER A 20 6.67 6.78 -12.71
CA SER A 20 7.86 7.59 -12.94
C SER A 20 9.06 6.69 -13.21
N ILE A 21 9.82 7.02 -14.24
CA ILE A 21 11.00 6.26 -14.67
C ILE A 21 12.18 7.23 -14.79
N ASP A 22 13.26 6.93 -14.07
CA ASP A 22 14.48 7.74 -14.06
C ASP A 22 15.65 6.97 -14.69
N VAL A 23 16.31 7.58 -15.68
CA VAL A 23 17.42 6.98 -16.43
C VAL A 23 18.75 7.34 -15.76
N ARG A 24 19.32 6.39 -15.01
CA ARG A 24 20.58 6.64 -14.28
C ARG A 24 21.84 6.59 -15.13
N ARG A 25 21.81 5.88 -16.28
CA ARG A 25 22.92 5.75 -17.23
C ARG A 25 22.41 5.49 -18.65
N GLY A 26 23.25 5.84 -19.64
CA GLY A 26 22.94 5.69 -21.06
C GLY A 26 22.19 6.90 -21.63
N SER A 27 21.82 6.80 -22.90
CA SER A 27 21.05 7.83 -23.62
C SER A 27 20.00 7.13 -24.50
N PRO A 28 18.95 6.53 -23.90
CA PRO A 28 17.90 5.87 -24.67
C PRO A 28 17.20 6.87 -25.58
N SER A 29 16.75 6.40 -26.74
CA SER A 29 15.98 7.24 -27.64
C SER A 29 14.59 7.52 -27.07
N PRO A 30 13.91 8.60 -27.52
CA PRO A 30 12.52 8.86 -27.15
C PRO A 30 11.58 7.69 -27.47
N GLU A 31 11.81 7.00 -28.60
CA GLU A 31 11.02 5.85 -29.03
C GLU A 31 11.20 4.65 -28.10
N GLU A 32 12.43 4.40 -27.65
CA GLU A 32 12.72 3.33 -26.69
C GLU A 32 12.05 3.60 -25.34
N LEU A 33 12.09 4.86 -24.86
CA LEU A 33 11.39 5.26 -23.63
C LEU A 33 9.88 5.12 -23.78
N ALA A 34 9.31 5.49 -24.92
CA ALA A 34 7.88 5.35 -25.19
C ALA A 34 7.46 3.86 -25.20
N ALA A 35 8.24 3.01 -25.87
CA ALA A 35 8.00 1.57 -25.90
C ALA A 35 8.05 0.96 -24.49
N LEU A 36 9.05 1.37 -23.68
CA LEU A 36 9.20 0.88 -22.31
C LEU A 36 8.04 1.33 -21.41
N VAL A 37 7.64 2.60 -21.47
CA VAL A 37 6.49 3.12 -20.70
C VAL A 37 5.21 2.37 -21.08
N ALA A 38 4.97 2.13 -22.38
CA ALA A 38 3.79 1.42 -22.86
C ALA A 38 3.72 0.00 -22.27
N VAL A 39 4.80 -0.77 -22.39
CA VAL A 39 4.87 -2.15 -21.90
C VAL A 39 4.72 -2.23 -20.38
N VAL A 40 5.42 -1.38 -19.63
CA VAL A 40 5.36 -1.38 -18.16
C VAL A 40 3.99 -0.95 -17.66
N SER A 41 3.36 0.04 -18.31
CA SER A 41 2.02 0.49 -17.94
C SER A 41 0.97 -0.59 -18.16
N GLU A 42 1.02 -1.30 -19.29
CA GLU A 42 0.11 -2.42 -19.58
C GLU A 42 0.29 -3.58 -18.59
N ALA A 43 1.55 -3.95 -18.30
CA ALA A 43 1.85 -4.97 -17.30
C ALA A 43 1.32 -4.55 -15.92
N TYR A 44 1.58 -3.31 -15.50
CA TYR A 44 1.08 -2.79 -14.23
C TYR A 44 -0.44 -2.78 -14.16
N ALA A 45 -1.13 -2.35 -15.23
CA ALA A 45 -2.60 -2.35 -15.28
C ALA A 45 -3.17 -3.77 -15.16
N THR A 46 -2.54 -4.76 -15.79
CA THR A 46 -2.94 -6.17 -15.70
C THR A 46 -2.78 -6.70 -14.28
N GLU A 47 -1.63 -6.45 -13.64
CA GLU A 47 -1.37 -6.88 -12.26
C GLU A 47 -2.30 -6.17 -11.26
N ALA A 48 -2.51 -4.87 -11.43
CA ALA A 48 -3.42 -4.08 -10.59
C ALA A 48 -4.87 -4.61 -10.70
N ALA A 49 -5.32 -4.98 -11.90
CA ALA A 49 -6.64 -5.58 -12.10
C ALA A 49 -6.77 -6.97 -11.46
N ALA A 50 -5.67 -7.72 -11.34
CA ALA A 50 -5.62 -9.02 -10.68
C ALA A 50 -5.40 -8.92 -9.17
N ALA A 51 -5.05 -7.74 -8.65
CA ALA A 51 -4.75 -7.53 -7.24
C ALA A 51 -5.99 -7.79 -6.37
N THR A 52 -5.84 -8.66 -5.38
CA THR A 52 -6.89 -8.94 -4.39
C THR A 52 -6.71 -8.17 -3.09
N ALA A 53 -5.55 -7.52 -2.92
CA ALA A 53 -5.27 -6.68 -1.77
C ALA A 53 -6.02 -5.35 -1.90
N SER A 54 -6.43 -4.77 -0.78
CA SER A 54 -7.00 -3.42 -0.80
C SER A 54 -5.89 -2.38 -0.98
N ASP A 55 -6.12 -1.39 -1.85
CA ASP A 55 -5.23 -0.23 -2.01
C ASP A 55 -5.24 0.71 -0.80
N THR A 56 -6.25 0.58 0.08
CA THR A 56 -6.21 1.28 1.35
C THR A 56 -5.19 0.60 2.27
N ALA A 57 -4.21 1.37 2.74
CA ALA A 57 -3.38 0.99 3.88
C ALA A 57 -4.25 0.89 5.14
N SER A 58 -5.07 -0.16 5.22
CA SER A 58 -5.87 -0.48 6.39
C SER A 58 -4.89 -0.78 7.52
N GLY A 59 -5.02 -0.06 8.63
CA GLY A 59 -4.07 -0.15 9.74
C GLY A 59 -3.81 -1.61 10.13
N ASP A 60 -2.56 -2.05 10.01
CA ASP A 60 -2.21 -3.46 10.14
C ASP A 60 -2.64 -4.01 11.51
N ALA A 61 -3.54 -5.00 11.51
CA ALA A 61 -3.93 -5.73 12.72
C ALA A 61 -2.69 -6.30 13.44
N TRP A 62 -1.65 -6.67 12.68
CA TRP A 62 -0.33 -7.02 13.20
C TRP A 62 0.31 -5.88 14.01
N ARG A 63 0.40 -4.68 13.43
CA ARG A 63 0.94 -3.49 14.11
C ARG A 63 0.08 -3.08 15.32
N ALA A 64 -1.22 -3.32 15.27
CA ALA A 64 -2.12 -3.14 16.41
C ALA A 64 -1.82 -4.15 17.53
N SER A 65 -1.67 -5.44 17.20
CA SER A 65 -1.34 -6.50 18.16
C SER A 65 0.03 -6.33 18.82
N GLN A 66 1.01 -5.74 18.11
CA GLN A 66 2.35 -5.47 18.65
C GLN A 66 2.36 -4.44 19.79
N ARG A 67 1.32 -3.59 19.94
CA ARG A 67 1.25 -2.65 21.08
C ARG A 67 0.98 -3.35 22.41
N GLY A 68 0.36 -4.53 22.39
CA GLY A 68 0.14 -5.34 23.59
C GLY A 68 1.40 -6.00 24.14
N LEU A 69 2.49 -6.05 23.35
CA LEU A 69 3.75 -6.73 23.70
C LEU A 69 4.84 -5.78 24.23
N ARG A 70 4.53 -4.52 24.50
CA ARG A 70 5.52 -3.50 24.90
C ARG A 70 6.06 -3.64 26.33
N ALA A 71 5.50 -4.53 27.14
CA ALA A 71 6.20 -4.99 28.32
C ALA A 71 7.09 -6.17 27.90
N PRO A 72 8.43 -6.06 28.01
CA PRO A 72 9.31 -7.20 27.83
C PRO A 72 8.79 -8.38 28.64
N LEU A 73 8.74 -9.57 28.04
CA LEU A 73 8.34 -10.78 28.75
C LEU A 73 9.22 -10.94 29.99
N ARG A 74 8.59 -10.89 31.18
CA ARG A 74 9.27 -10.99 32.47
C ARG A 74 9.90 -12.38 32.64
N ARG A 75 11.20 -12.48 32.34
CA ARG A 75 11.98 -13.73 32.42
C ARG A 75 12.33 -14.15 33.86
N ASP A 76 12.11 -13.25 34.80
CA ASP A 76 12.27 -13.48 36.24
C ASP A 76 11.06 -14.20 36.86
N VAL A 77 9.91 -14.17 36.18
CA VAL A 77 8.81 -15.09 36.44
C VAL A 77 9.07 -16.33 35.60
N GLY A 78 9.75 -17.32 36.18
CA GLY A 78 9.98 -18.60 35.51
C GLY A 78 8.67 -19.13 34.94
N TRP A 79 8.71 -19.73 33.75
CA TRP A 79 7.57 -20.44 33.21
C TRP A 79 7.22 -21.53 34.20
N ALA A 80 6.25 -21.24 35.07
CA ALA A 80 5.72 -22.21 35.99
C ALA A 80 5.16 -23.31 35.09
N ARG A 81 5.95 -24.39 34.97
CA ARG A 81 5.52 -25.73 34.62
C ARG A 81 4.06 -25.86 35.03
N SER A 82 3.17 -25.73 34.04
CA SER A 82 1.75 -25.89 34.26
C SER A 82 1.58 -27.34 34.69
N GLY A 83 1.51 -27.55 36.00
CA GLY A 83 1.03 -28.77 36.60
C GLY A 83 -0.48 -28.80 36.42
N TRP A 84 -0.88 -29.11 35.20
CA TRP A 84 -2.17 -29.64 34.81
C TRP A 84 -1.92 -30.68 33.72
#